data_AF-A0A024TRF9-F1
#
_entry.id   AF-A0A024TRF9-F1
#
_cell.length_a   1.000
_cell.length_b   1.000
_cell.length_c   1.000
_cell.angle_alpha   90.00
_cell.angle_beta   90.00
_cell.angle_gamma   90.00
#
_symmetry.space_group_name_H-M   'P 1'
#
loop_
_entity.id
_entity.type
_entity.pdbx_description
1 polymer ?
#
loop_
_entity_poly.entity_id
_entity_poly.type
_entity_poly.pdbx_seq_one_letter_code
_entity_poly.pdbx_strand_id
1 'polypeptide(L)'
;MEAASVETPADVLDGIIVALDLVIRRTDNKKYDKRLVVITDAATRINNPSDMEVVCTMIQNLEVHLQIMSFDFILTNHFYCSGIDFGMDTKHEQPDGVKDEAVAASFIKSENEKMLHSIATEVQGEVQSVSKRMDFLAQSKLKPVLQTTKMRGSLEFGENLFIPVYVFGKVLEATIPSLQKESQVAKKSSTFSEDDVPGKVRMERSYFATAQPDEELPPERRIKAYKYGSEMIPFSTADQAALKLLTTRGLKMVWA
;
A
#
# COMPACT_ATOMS: atom_id res chain seq x y z
N MET A 1 -31.15 1.57 6.43
CA MET A 1 -29.96 2.45 6.40
C MET A 1 -30.48 3.78 5.88
N GLU A 2 -30.78 4.68 6.80
CA GLU A 2 -31.42 5.96 6.53
C GLU A 2 -30.45 6.84 5.75
N ALA A 3 -30.87 7.35 4.59
CA ALA A 3 -30.05 8.20 3.75
C ALA A 3 -29.84 9.54 4.47
N ALA A 4 -28.58 9.98 4.59
CA ALA A 4 -28.23 11.23 5.22
C ALA A 4 -28.98 12.39 4.53
N SER A 5 -29.84 13.04 5.30
CA SER A 5 -30.70 14.15 4.92
C SER A 5 -29.97 15.49 5.05
N VAL A 6 -30.11 16.34 4.02
CA VAL A 6 -29.73 17.77 3.97
C VAL A 6 -28.22 18.03 3.95
N GLU A 7 -27.71 18.47 2.80
CA GLU A 7 -26.34 19.00 2.66
C GLU A 7 -26.21 20.27 3.50
N THR A 8 -25.71 20.11 4.72
CA THR A 8 -25.33 21.24 5.58
C THR A 8 -23.85 21.53 5.30
N PRO A 9 -23.51 22.73 4.79
CA PRO A 9 -22.12 23.11 4.60
C PRO A 9 -21.42 23.14 5.97
N ALA A 10 -20.35 22.37 6.11
CA ALA A 10 -19.60 22.21 7.34
C ALA A 10 -18.16 22.71 7.17
N ASP A 11 -17.61 23.27 8.25
CA ASP A 11 -16.23 23.75 8.28
C ASP A 11 -15.27 22.55 8.24
N VAL A 12 -14.29 22.61 7.34
CA VAL A 12 -13.26 21.58 7.18
C VAL A 12 -12.34 21.50 8.41
N LEU A 13 -12.05 22.63 9.08
CA LEU A 13 -11.23 22.64 10.30
C LEU A 13 -11.95 21.94 11.45
N ASP A 14 -13.22 22.24 11.67
CA ASP A 14 -14.04 21.55 12.67
C ASP A 14 -14.10 20.04 12.38
N GLY A 15 -14.25 19.67 11.10
CA GLY A 15 -14.20 18.28 10.67
C GLY A 15 -12.87 17.60 11.02
N ILE A 16 -11.74 18.29 10.85
CA ILE A 16 -10.42 17.79 11.25
C ILE A 16 -10.31 17.63 12.77
N ILE A 17 -10.78 18.60 13.55
CA ILE A 17 -10.75 18.55 15.02
C ILE A 17 -11.56 17.35 15.54
N VAL A 18 -12.78 17.16 15.02
CA VAL A 18 -13.62 16.02 15.37
C VAL A 18 -12.96 14.70 14.97
N ALA A 19 -12.34 14.63 13.79
CA ALA A 19 -11.62 13.44 13.35
C ALA A 19 -10.42 13.12 14.25
N LEU A 20 -9.67 14.12 14.72
CA LEU A 20 -8.56 13.95 15.65
C LEU A 20 -9.03 13.43 17.01
N ASP A 21 -10.14 13.95 17.55
CA ASP A 21 -10.75 13.44 18.78
C ASP A 21 -11.20 11.97 18.64
N LEU A 22 -11.79 11.59 17.50
CA LEU A 22 -12.11 10.19 17.20
C LEU A 22 -10.86 9.30 17.14
N VAL A 23 -9.76 9.80 16.56
CA VAL A 23 -8.48 9.08 16.52
C VAL A 23 -7.94 8.88 17.94
N ILE A 24 -7.99 9.89 18.81
CA ILE A 24 -7.56 9.79 20.21
C ILE A 24 -8.36 8.69 20.91
N ARG A 25 -9.70 8.78 20.88
CA ARG A 25 -10.58 7.81 21.57
C ARG A 25 -10.38 6.38 21.06
N ARG A 26 -10.09 6.22 19.77
CA ARG A 26 -9.92 4.89 19.18
C ARG A 26 -8.55 4.28 19.43
N THR A 27 -7.53 5.12 19.55
CA THR A 27 -6.14 4.70 19.76
C THR A 27 -5.74 4.64 21.23
N ASP A 28 -6.65 4.98 22.15
CA ASP A 28 -6.41 4.87 23.58
C ASP A 28 -5.96 3.44 23.97
N ASN A 29 -4.81 3.37 24.68
CA ASN A 29 -4.11 2.16 25.09
C ASN A 29 -3.63 1.21 23.97
N LYS A 30 -3.52 1.66 22.71
CA LYS A 30 -3.10 0.81 21.58
C LYS A 30 -2.07 1.49 20.68
N LYS A 31 -1.08 0.72 20.24
CA LYS A 31 -0.07 1.19 19.27
C LYS A 31 -0.60 1.07 17.84
N TYR A 32 -0.82 2.21 17.19
CA TYR A 32 -1.23 2.31 15.79
C TYR A 32 -0.34 3.29 15.04
N ASP A 33 -0.13 3.03 13.75
CA ASP A 33 0.31 4.05 12.80
C ASP A 33 -0.94 4.83 12.33
N LYS A 34 -0.98 6.13 12.62
CA LYS A 34 -2.20 6.94 12.50
C LYS A 34 -2.13 7.79 11.24
N ARG A 35 -3.18 7.72 10.43
CA ARG A 35 -3.29 8.50 9.19
C ARG A 35 -4.66 9.17 9.11
N LEU A 36 -4.67 10.48 8.88
CA LEU A 36 -5.88 11.26 8.64
C LEU A 36 -5.94 11.64 7.16
N VAL A 37 -7.04 11.28 6.50
CA VAL A 37 -7.30 11.63 5.10
C VAL A 37 -8.48 12.59 5.05
N VAL A 38 -8.24 13.81 4.58
CA VAL A 38 -9.26 14.84 4.41
C VAL A 38 -9.57 14.95 2.92
N ILE A 39 -10.84 14.86 2.55
CA ILE A 39 -11.27 15.00 1.16
C ILE A 39 -12.18 16.23 1.08
N THR A 40 -11.79 17.25 0.32
CA THR A 40 -12.52 18.52 0.27
C THR A 40 -12.30 19.29 -1.04
N ASP A 41 -13.27 20.10 -1.42
CA ASP A 41 -13.19 21.11 -2.48
C ASP A 41 -12.80 22.50 -1.95
N ALA A 42 -12.63 22.63 -0.62
CA ALA A 42 -12.33 23.86 0.11
C ALA A 42 -13.32 25.03 -0.12
N ALA A 43 -14.52 24.77 -0.63
CA ALA A 43 -15.47 25.83 -0.99
C ALA A 43 -16.23 26.43 0.20
N THR A 44 -16.28 25.74 1.33
CA THR A 44 -17.03 26.18 2.52
C THR A 44 -16.21 27.12 3.40
N ARG A 45 -16.81 28.23 3.86
CA ARG A 45 -16.13 29.19 4.74
C ARG A 45 -15.69 28.55 6.05
N ILE A 46 -14.44 28.83 6.43
CA ILE A 46 -13.89 28.47 7.74
C ILE A 46 -14.33 29.53 8.76
N ASN A 47 -14.96 29.11 9.84
CA ASN A 47 -15.51 29.99 10.86
C ASN A 47 -14.41 30.52 11.80
N ASN A 48 -13.48 29.64 12.21
CA ASN A 48 -12.44 29.93 13.20
C ASN A 48 -11.03 29.63 12.66
N PRO A 49 -10.42 30.57 11.90
CA PRO A 49 -9.08 30.36 11.35
C PRO A 49 -7.97 30.30 12.43
N SER A 50 -8.24 30.77 13.65
CA SER A 50 -7.31 30.68 14.79
C SER A 50 -7.01 29.25 15.22
N ASP A 51 -7.90 28.31 14.91
CA ASP A 51 -7.78 26.92 15.36
C ASP A 51 -6.75 26.14 14.53
N MET A 52 -6.21 26.75 13.47
CA MET A 52 -5.14 26.21 12.64
C MET A 52 -3.92 25.77 13.46
N GLU A 53 -3.40 26.63 14.34
CA GLU A 53 -2.20 26.34 15.15
C GLU A 53 -2.46 25.19 16.14
N VAL A 54 -3.67 25.12 16.69
CA VAL A 54 -4.12 24.05 17.58
C VAL A 54 -4.16 22.72 16.83
N VAL A 55 -4.72 22.71 15.62
CA VAL A 55 -4.78 21.53 14.75
C VAL A 55 -3.37 21.06 14.39
N CYS A 56 -2.47 21.96 13.98
CA CYS A 56 -1.08 21.61 13.68
C CYS A 56 -0.39 20.95 14.89
N THR A 57 -0.53 21.57 16.06
CA THR A 57 0.03 21.05 17.32
C THR A 57 -0.55 19.68 17.68
N MET A 58 -1.86 19.50 17.53
CA MET A 58 -2.52 18.21 17.80
C MET A 58 -2.05 17.11 16.85
N ILE A 59 -1.92 17.41 15.55
CA ILE A 59 -1.44 16.43 14.55
C ILE A 59 -0.01 16.00 14.86
N GLN A 60 0.87 16.94 15.17
CA GLN A 60 2.27 16.67 15.51
C GLN A 60 2.37 15.86 16.82
N ASN A 61 1.67 16.26 17.87
CA ASN A 61 1.68 15.56 19.17
C ASN A 61 1.11 14.14 19.08
N LEU A 62 0.12 13.91 18.20
CA LEU A 62 -0.46 12.59 18.00
C LEU A 62 0.31 11.73 17.01
N GLU A 63 1.36 12.26 16.37
CA GLU A 63 2.11 11.65 15.27
C GLU A 63 1.19 11.14 14.14
N VAL A 64 0.22 11.97 13.75
CA VAL A 64 -0.75 11.62 12.69
C VAL A 64 -0.23 12.06 11.33
N HIS A 65 -0.15 11.14 10.37
CA HIS A 65 0.16 11.49 9.00
C HIS A 65 -1.06 12.13 8.32
N LEU A 66 -1.02 13.43 8.05
CA LEU A 66 -2.08 14.16 7.35
C LEU A 66 -1.96 14.01 5.83
N GLN A 67 -3.06 13.65 5.17
CA GLN A 67 -3.19 13.62 3.72
C GLN A 67 -4.45 14.37 3.28
N ILE A 68 -4.28 15.47 2.55
CA ILE A 68 -5.37 16.26 2.00
C ILE A 68 -5.56 15.89 0.53
N MET A 69 -6.76 15.45 0.19
CA MET A 69 -7.20 15.12 -1.15
C MET A 69 -8.14 16.20 -1.66
N SER A 70 -7.64 16.95 -2.63
CA SER A 70 -8.28 18.15 -3.13
C SER A 70 -9.07 17.88 -4.40
N PHE A 71 -10.30 18.38 -4.44
CA PHE A 71 -11.05 18.56 -5.69
C PHE A 71 -10.72 19.93 -6.27
N ASP A 72 -10.01 19.94 -7.40
CA ASP A 72 -9.82 21.13 -8.22
C ASP A 72 -9.20 22.33 -7.46
N PHE A 73 -8.09 22.10 -6.76
CA PHE A 73 -7.31 23.18 -6.14
C PHE A 73 -6.47 23.90 -7.20
N ILE A 74 -6.60 25.22 -7.25
CA ILE A 74 -5.86 26.06 -8.19
C ILE A 74 -4.37 26.06 -7.82
N LEU A 75 -4.04 26.08 -6.53
CA LEU A 75 -2.64 26.05 -6.05
C LEU A 75 -1.92 24.75 -6.43
N THR A 76 -2.62 23.62 -6.34
CA THR A 76 -2.07 22.31 -6.72
C THR A 76 -1.89 22.21 -8.23
N ASN A 77 -2.77 22.83 -9.02
CA ASN A 77 -2.62 22.91 -10.48
C ASN A 77 -1.49 23.88 -10.92
N HIS A 78 -1.20 24.93 -10.15
CA HIS A 78 -0.12 25.87 -10.49
C HIS A 78 1.29 25.27 -10.36
N PHE A 79 1.50 24.34 -9.42
CA PHE A 79 2.75 23.56 -9.32
C PHE A 79 2.94 22.56 -10.49
N TYR A 80 1.89 22.25 -11.26
CA TYR A 80 1.96 21.43 -12.47
C TYR A 80 2.27 22.24 -13.74
N CYS A 81 2.23 23.57 -13.67
CA CYS A 81 2.48 24.47 -14.79
C CYS A 81 3.76 25.30 -14.62
N SER A 82 4.74 24.82 -13.85
CA SER A 82 6.09 25.39 -13.79
C SER A 82 6.90 25.07 -15.06
N GLY A 83 6.37 25.51 -16.19
CA GLY A 83 7.03 25.66 -17.48
C GLY A 83 6.61 26.95 -18.19
N ILE A 84 5.73 27.77 -17.60
CA ILE A 84 5.41 29.10 -18.09
C ILE A 84 5.40 30.06 -16.90
N ASP A 85 6.43 30.90 -16.81
CA ASP A 85 6.43 32.11 -16.01
C ASP A 85 5.27 32.99 -16.47
N PHE A 86 4.17 32.99 -15.72
CA PHE A 86 3.26 34.12 -15.72
C PHE A 86 3.58 34.95 -14.49
N GLY A 87 4.32 36.03 -14.76
CA GLY A 87 4.55 37.10 -13.82
C GLY A 87 3.23 37.52 -13.18
N MET A 88 3.31 37.73 -11.87
CA MET A 88 2.29 38.36 -11.07
C MET A 88 2.15 39.81 -11.51
N ASP A 89 1.44 40.04 -12.63
CA ASP A 89 0.91 41.35 -12.97
C ASP A 89 -0.45 41.49 -12.30
N THR A 90 -0.41 42.00 -11.07
CA THR A 90 -1.55 42.61 -10.40
C THR A 90 -1.96 43.89 -11.12
N LYS A 91 -2.61 43.79 -12.29
CA LYS A 91 -3.37 44.91 -12.90
C LYS A 91 -4.53 44.41 -13.77
N HIS A 92 -5.73 44.84 -13.38
CA HIS A 92 -6.90 45.14 -14.24
C HIS A 92 -7.62 43.91 -14.84
N GLU A 93 -8.95 43.78 -14.93
CA GLU A 93 -10.08 44.70 -15.03
C GLU A 93 -11.30 44.05 -14.36
N GLN A 94 -12.24 44.87 -13.85
CA GLN A 94 -13.56 44.39 -13.43
C GLN A 94 -14.33 43.88 -14.66
N PRO A 95 -14.78 42.62 -14.70
CA PRO A 95 -15.85 42.24 -15.60
C PRO A 95 -17.18 42.59 -14.94
N ASP A 96 -17.83 43.62 -15.49
CA ASP A 96 -19.22 43.95 -15.23
C ASP A 96 -20.11 42.71 -15.39
N GLY A 97 -20.86 42.37 -14.33
CA GLY A 97 -22.08 41.56 -14.45
C GLY A 97 -22.02 40.07 -14.09
N VAL A 98 -21.07 39.60 -13.29
CA VAL A 98 -21.13 38.24 -12.69
C VAL A 98 -21.58 38.34 -11.24
N LYS A 99 -22.70 37.65 -10.92
CA LYS A 99 -23.35 37.59 -9.59
C LYS A 99 -22.32 37.53 -8.45
N ASP A 100 -22.36 38.52 -7.54
CA ASP A 100 -21.42 38.75 -6.43
C ASP A 100 -21.06 37.49 -5.61
N GLU A 101 -21.98 36.53 -5.55
CA GLU A 101 -21.85 35.28 -4.80
C GLU A 101 -20.79 34.32 -5.38
N ALA A 102 -20.64 34.25 -6.71
CA ALA A 102 -19.66 33.37 -7.35
C ALA A 102 -18.22 33.89 -7.18
N VAL A 103 -18.05 35.22 -7.16
CA VAL A 103 -16.76 35.86 -6.94
C VAL A 103 -16.33 35.69 -5.47
N ALA A 104 -17.25 35.85 -4.51
CA ALA A 104 -16.99 35.61 -3.10
C ALA A 104 -16.64 34.13 -2.81
N ALA A 105 -17.36 33.19 -3.43
CA ALA A 105 -17.08 31.75 -3.27
C ALA A 105 -15.68 31.35 -3.79
N SER A 106 -15.24 31.94 -4.91
CA SER A 106 -13.90 31.68 -5.44
C SER A 106 -12.77 32.25 -4.57
N PHE A 107 -13.01 33.41 -3.93
CA PHE A 107 -12.06 34.00 -2.98
C PHE A 107 -11.93 33.15 -1.71
N ILE A 108 -13.07 32.73 -1.12
CA ILE A 108 -13.11 31.86 0.06
C ILE A 108 -12.37 30.54 -0.23
N LYS A 109 -12.62 29.93 -1.39
CA LYS A 109 -11.92 28.73 -1.81
C LYS A 109 -10.41 28.95 -1.86
N SER A 110 -9.93 30.04 -2.46
CA SER A 110 -8.50 30.35 -2.54
C SER A 110 -7.84 30.53 -1.17
N GLU A 111 -8.51 31.20 -0.22
CA GLU A 111 -7.99 31.37 1.15
C GLU A 111 -7.92 30.04 1.90
N ASN A 112 -8.96 29.22 1.80
CA ASN A 112 -9.01 27.90 2.41
C ASN A 112 -7.96 26.96 1.82
N GLU A 113 -7.74 26.98 0.50
CA GLU A 113 -6.68 26.21 -0.14
C GLU A 113 -5.29 26.58 0.41
N LYS A 114 -5.01 27.88 0.57
CA LYS A 114 -3.75 28.37 1.16
C LYS A 114 -3.60 27.89 2.59
N MET A 115 -4.66 27.97 3.39
CA MET A 115 -4.65 27.52 4.78
C MET A 115 -4.38 26.01 4.89
N LEU A 116 -5.10 25.19 4.12
CA LEU A 116 -4.90 23.74 4.09
C LEU A 116 -3.49 23.36 3.62
N HIS A 117 -2.94 24.10 2.67
CA HIS A 117 -1.55 23.93 2.24
C HIS A 117 -0.55 24.30 3.34
N SER A 118 -0.77 25.38 4.08
CA SER A 118 0.07 25.78 5.21
C SER A 118 0.05 24.72 6.32
N ILE A 119 -1.12 24.22 6.71
CA ILE A 119 -1.26 23.13 7.69
C ILE A 119 -0.48 21.90 7.22
N ALA A 120 -0.69 21.46 5.97
CA ALA A 120 0.01 20.30 5.43
C ALA A 120 1.53 20.50 5.42
N THR A 121 2.02 21.70 5.10
CA THR A 121 3.45 22.00 5.10
C THR A 121 4.03 21.97 6.51
N GLU A 122 3.33 22.54 7.49
CA GLU A 122 3.76 22.62 8.89
C GLU A 122 3.82 21.25 9.56
N VAL A 123 2.87 20.36 9.27
CA VAL A 123 2.82 19.01 9.84
C VAL A 123 3.57 17.96 9.01
N GLN A 124 4.29 18.38 7.96
CA GLN A 124 4.93 17.48 6.98
C GLN A 124 3.95 16.49 6.32
N GLY A 125 2.71 16.92 6.14
CA GLY A 125 1.65 16.20 5.45
C GLY A 125 1.73 16.33 3.94
N GLU A 126 0.77 15.70 3.26
CA GLU A 126 0.73 15.61 1.80
C GLU A 126 -0.57 16.19 1.24
N VAL A 127 -0.47 17.07 0.24
CA VAL A 127 -1.62 17.57 -0.54
C VAL A 127 -1.58 16.96 -1.94
N GLN A 128 -2.65 16.27 -2.35
CA GLN A 128 -2.77 15.67 -3.68
C GLN A 128 -4.14 15.94 -4.30
N SER A 129 -4.19 16.06 -5.62
CA SER A 129 -5.46 16.00 -6.36
C SER A 129 -6.06 14.60 -6.28
N VAL A 130 -7.40 14.52 -6.17
CA VAL A 130 -8.14 13.26 -6.18
C VAL A 130 -7.85 12.45 -7.45
N SER A 131 -7.77 13.10 -8.62
CA SER A 131 -7.49 12.43 -9.89
C SER A 131 -6.14 11.70 -9.87
N LYS A 132 -5.07 12.41 -9.42
CA LYS A 132 -3.73 11.83 -9.25
C LYS A 132 -3.77 10.64 -8.30
N ARG A 133 -4.55 10.73 -7.22
CA ARG A 133 -4.66 9.63 -6.25
C ARG A 133 -5.41 8.43 -6.82
N MET A 134 -6.43 8.66 -7.64
CA MET A 134 -7.14 7.58 -8.34
C MET A 134 -6.21 6.84 -9.30
N ASP A 135 -5.35 7.55 -10.02
CA ASP A 135 -4.35 6.92 -10.88
C ASP A 135 -3.35 6.07 -10.06
N PHE A 136 -2.90 6.59 -8.92
CA PHE A 136 -2.07 5.83 -7.98
C PHE A 136 -2.76 4.63 -7.34
N LEU A 137 -4.09 4.65 -7.19
CA LEU A 137 -4.87 3.55 -6.65
C LEU A 137 -5.15 2.49 -7.72
N ALA A 138 -5.44 2.93 -8.95
CA ALA A 138 -5.60 2.09 -10.12
C ALA A 138 -4.32 1.30 -10.42
N GLN A 139 -3.15 1.90 -10.19
CA GLN A 139 -1.88 1.21 -10.05
C GLN A 139 -1.86 0.40 -8.76
N SER A 140 -2.60 -0.72 -8.73
CA SER A 140 -2.77 -1.62 -7.57
C SER A 140 -1.56 -1.64 -6.65
N LYS A 141 -1.62 -0.88 -5.55
CA LYS A 141 -0.59 -0.93 -4.51
C LYS A 141 -0.79 -2.21 -3.74
N LEU A 142 0.19 -3.12 -3.81
CA LEU A 142 0.25 -4.20 -2.85
C LEU A 142 0.32 -3.63 -1.44
N LYS A 143 -0.30 -4.34 -0.48
CA LYS A 143 -0.20 -4.01 0.94
C LYS A 143 1.28 -3.72 1.27
N PRO A 144 1.63 -2.57 1.85
CA PRO A 144 3.00 -2.30 2.21
C PRO A 144 3.47 -3.36 3.21
N VAL A 145 4.58 -4.02 2.88
CA VAL A 145 5.20 -5.04 3.73
C VAL A 145 6.46 -4.42 4.34
N LEU A 146 6.64 -4.59 5.65
CA LEU A 146 7.87 -4.19 6.33
C LEU A 146 9.07 -4.85 5.66
N GLN A 147 10.09 -4.07 5.35
CA GLN A 147 11.26 -4.59 4.65
C GLN A 147 12.03 -5.55 5.56
N THR A 148 11.99 -6.83 5.24
CA THR A 148 12.74 -7.85 5.98
C THR A 148 14.14 -7.99 5.41
N THR A 149 15.15 -8.04 6.27
CA THR A 149 16.53 -8.32 5.83
C THR A 149 16.57 -9.69 5.14
N LYS A 150 17.06 -9.74 3.90
CA LYS A 150 17.27 -11.01 3.20
C LYS A 150 18.45 -11.74 3.81
N MET A 151 19.58 -11.06 3.98
CA MET A 151 20.82 -11.61 4.53
C MET A 151 21.42 -10.69 5.59
N ARG A 152 21.89 -11.30 6.68
CA ARG A 152 22.75 -10.65 7.68
C ARG A 152 24.07 -11.40 7.66
N GLY A 153 25.17 -10.70 7.41
CA GLY A 153 26.47 -11.33 7.30
C GLY A 153 27.56 -10.34 6.91
N SER A 154 28.80 -10.81 6.87
CA SER A 154 29.94 -9.99 6.48
C SER A 154 30.10 -9.95 4.95
N LEU A 155 30.36 -8.77 4.43
CA LEU A 155 30.95 -8.58 3.10
C LEU A 155 32.46 -8.81 3.24
N GLU A 156 32.95 -9.84 2.57
CA GLU A 156 34.34 -10.30 2.66
C GLU A 156 35.16 -9.75 1.49
N PHE A 157 36.27 -9.09 1.82
CA PHE A 157 37.29 -8.65 0.89
C PHE A 157 38.55 -9.49 1.14
N GLY A 158 38.79 -10.49 0.30
CA GLY A 158 39.86 -11.47 0.54
C GLY A 158 39.66 -12.20 1.87
N GLU A 159 40.76 -12.52 2.55
CA GLU A 159 40.74 -13.29 3.82
C GLU A 159 40.82 -12.42 5.08
N ASN A 160 41.15 -11.13 4.95
CA ASN A 160 41.55 -10.29 6.08
C ASN A 160 40.56 -9.17 6.42
N LEU A 161 39.64 -8.80 5.52
CA LEU A 161 38.73 -7.67 5.71
C LEU A 161 37.27 -8.14 5.63
N PHE A 162 36.54 -7.89 6.72
CA PHE A 162 35.14 -8.27 6.89
C PHE A 162 34.31 -7.06 7.32
N ILE A 163 33.29 -6.70 6.54
CA ILE A 163 32.37 -5.59 6.84
C ILE A 163 30.98 -6.15 7.15
N PRO A 164 30.46 -6.04 8.39
CA PRO A 164 29.10 -6.49 8.72
C PRO A 164 28.04 -5.69 7.94
N VAL A 165 27.22 -6.38 7.15
CA VAL A 165 26.18 -5.77 6.32
C VAL A 165 24.81 -6.42 6.50
N TYR A 166 23.77 -5.61 6.33
CA TYR A 166 22.39 -6.02 6.23
C TYR A 166 21.93 -5.84 4.79
N VAL A 167 21.56 -6.92 4.12
CA VAL A 167 21.11 -6.89 2.72
C VAL A 167 19.60 -6.89 2.67
N PHE A 168 19.04 -5.90 1.99
CA PHE A 168 17.61 -5.78 1.77
C PHE A 168 17.29 -5.88 0.27
N GLY A 169 16.14 -6.48 -0.05
CA GLY A 169 15.65 -6.49 -1.43
C GLY A 169 15.15 -5.08 -1.80
N LYS A 170 15.69 -4.50 -2.87
CA LYS A 170 15.22 -3.22 -3.42
C LYS A 170 13.95 -3.41 -4.26
N VAL A 171 13.89 -4.47 -5.05
CA VAL A 171 12.76 -4.84 -5.89
C VAL A 171 12.52 -6.34 -5.74
N LEU A 172 11.24 -6.72 -5.61
CA LEU A 172 10.79 -8.11 -5.56
C LEU A 172 9.54 -8.23 -6.43
N GLU A 173 9.39 -9.39 -7.07
CA GLU A 173 8.19 -9.68 -7.83
C GLU A 173 6.97 -9.77 -6.91
N ALA A 174 5.94 -9.04 -7.29
CA ALA A 174 4.66 -8.95 -6.62
C ALA A 174 3.81 -10.20 -6.91
N THR A 175 3.79 -11.17 -6.00
CA THR A 175 2.91 -12.34 -6.14
C THR A 175 1.53 -12.07 -5.56
N ILE A 176 0.48 -12.28 -6.36
CA ILE A 176 -0.91 -12.23 -5.91
C ILE A 176 -1.13 -13.37 -4.89
N PRO A 177 -1.89 -13.16 -3.80
CA PRO A 177 -2.24 -14.24 -2.88
C PRO A 177 -2.89 -15.42 -3.60
N SER A 178 -2.48 -16.64 -3.27
CA SER A 178 -2.99 -17.84 -3.92
C SER A 178 -4.48 -18.04 -3.60
N LEU A 179 -5.26 -18.32 -4.63
CA LEU A 179 -6.66 -18.73 -4.47
C LEU A 179 -6.74 -20.13 -3.86
N GLN A 180 -7.64 -20.31 -2.90
CA GLN A 180 -7.94 -21.62 -2.33
C GLN A 180 -9.13 -22.25 -3.06
N LYS A 181 -9.06 -23.56 -3.33
CA LYS A 181 -10.18 -24.31 -3.89
C LYS A 181 -11.21 -24.57 -2.81
N GLU A 182 -12.44 -24.15 -3.05
CA GLU A 182 -13.55 -24.37 -2.13
C GLU A 182 -14.72 -25.05 -2.83
N SER A 183 -15.37 -25.98 -2.14
CA SER A 183 -16.57 -26.67 -2.61
C SER A 183 -17.83 -25.92 -2.19
N GLN A 184 -18.64 -25.52 -3.16
CA GLN A 184 -19.94 -24.88 -2.91
C GLN A 184 -20.94 -25.83 -2.24
N VAL A 185 -20.84 -27.14 -2.49
CA VAL A 185 -21.74 -28.16 -1.93
C VAL A 185 -21.45 -28.35 -0.45
N ALA A 186 -20.17 -28.48 -0.08
CA ALA A 186 -19.76 -28.66 1.31
C ALA A 186 -20.05 -27.42 2.19
N LYS A 187 -20.09 -26.21 1.61
CA LYS A 187 -20.52 -24.99 2.34
C LYS A 187 -22.01 -24.98 2.70
N LYS A 188 -22.84 -25.71 1.94
CA LYS A 188 -24.30 -25.79 2.17
C LYS A 188 -24.70 -26.97 3.08
N SER A 189 -23.79 -27.91 3.31
CA SER A 189 -23.99 -29.02 4.23
C SER A 189 -23.91 -28.53 5.67
N SER A 190 -24.85 -28.91 6.55
CA SER A 190 -24.80 -28.60 7.98
C SER A 190 -23.96 -29.58 8.81
N THR A 191 -23.42 -30.61 8.16
CA THR A 191 -22.59 -31.64 8.81
C THR A 191 -21.13 -31.21 8.73
N PHE A 192 -20.65 -30.53 9.77
CA PHE A 192 -19.24 -30.15 9.92
C PHE A 192 -18.62 -30.96 11.06
N SER A 193 -17.47 -31.58 10.82
CA SER A 193 -16.56 -32.02 11.87
C SER A 193 -15.95 -30.78 12.53
N GLU A 194 -15.82 -30.74 13.86
CA GLU A 194 -15.30 -29.57 14.60
C GLU A 194 -13.89 -29.12 14.14
N ASP A 195 -13.13 -30.02 13.50
CA ASP A 195 -11.78 -29.78 13.01
C ASP A 195 -11.69 -29.34 11.54
N ASP A 196 -12.77 -29.37 10.75
CA ASP A 196 -12.74 -29.04 9.32
C ASP A 196 -13.37 -27.69 8.99
N VAL A 197 -12.59 -26.84 8.31
CA VAL A 197 -13.09 -25.59 7.74
C VAL A 197 -14.13 -25.91 6.65
N PRO A 198 -15.34 -25.34 6.72
CA PRO A 198 -16.42 -25.64 5.79
C PRO A 198 -16.02 -25.34 4.34
N GLY A 199 -16.08 -26.35 3.47
CA GLY A 199 -15.81 -26.19 2.04
C GLY A 199 -14.38 -26.49 1.59
N LYS A 200 -13.45 -26.86 2.49
CA LYS A 200 -12.06 -27.18 2.12
C LYS A 200 -11.99 -28.43 1.24
N VAL A 201 -11.30 -28.33 0.10
CA VAL A 201 -11.11 -29.45 -0.84
C VAL A 201 -9.78 -30.14 -0.58
N ARG A 202 -9.80 -31.45 -0.30
CA ARG A 202 -8.59 -32.30 -0.25
C ARG A 202 -8.21 -32.73 -1.67
N MET A 203 -6.99 -32.44 -2.09
CA MET A 203 -6.46 -32.86 -3.39
C MET A 203 -5.59 -34.10 -3.21
N GLU A 204 -5.95 -35.20 -3.86
CA GLU A 204 -5.15 -36.42 -3.92
C GLU A 204 -4.64 -36.66 -5.33
N ARG A 205 -3.44 -37.23 -5.45
CA ARG A 205 -2.80 -37.52 -6.74
C ARG A 205 -2.25 -38.94 -6.76
N SER A 206 -2.88 -39.78 -7.57
CA SER A 206 -2.41 -41.12 -7.91
C SER A 206 -1.56 -41.09 -9.20
N TYR A 207 -0.71 -42.11 -9.36
CA TYR A 207 0.19 -42.26 -10.50
C TYR A 207 0.04 -43.68 -11.04
N PHE A 208 -0.05 -43.82 -12.35
CA PHE A 208 -0.28 -45.11 -13.03
C PHE A 208 0.91 -45.46 -13.92
N ALA A 209 1.15 -46.75 -14.15
CA ALA A 209 2.22 -47.22 -15.01
C ALA A 209 1.90 -46.93 -16.49
N THR A 210 2.89 -46.44 -17.26
CA THR A 210 2.70 -46.17 -18.69
C THR A 210 2.43 -47.45 -19.50
N ALA A 211 3.01 -48.58 -19.08
CA ALA A 211 2.82 -49.87 -19.76
C ALA A 211 1.50 -50.56 -19.41
N GLN A 212 0.95 -50.29 -18.23
CA GLN A 212 -0.30 -50.84 -17.73
C GLN A 212 -1.09 -49.72 -17.02
N PRO A 213 -1.98 -49.00 -17.74
CA PRO A 213 -2.64 -47.81 -17.22
C PRO A 213 -3.59 -48.07 -16.06
N ASP A 214 -3.98 -49.33 -15.82
CA ASP A 214 -4.86 -49.72 -14.72
C ASP A 214 -4.10 -50.06 -13.42
N GLU A 215 -2.77 -50.15 -13.45
CA GLU A 215 -1.95 -50.43 -12.27
C GLU A 215 -1.51 -49.13 -11.59
N GLU A 216 -2.01 -48.89 -10.38
CA GLU A 216 -1.55 -47.77 -9.54
C GLU A 216 -0.15 -48.06 -8.97
N LEU A 217 0.76 -47.12 -9.16
CA LEU A 217 2.13 -47.21 -8.68
C LEU A 217 2.28 -46.56 -7.29
N PRO A 218 2.55 -47.35 -6.23
CA PRO A 218 2.73 -46.82 -4.89
C PRO A 218 4.01 -45.99 -4.78
N PRO A 219 4.08 -45.03 -3.84
CA PRO A 219 5.23 -44.15 -3.65
C PRO A 219 6.59 -44.85 -3.57
N GLU A 220 6.64 -46.01 -2.94
CA GLU A 220 7.84 -46.81 -2.71
C GLU A 220 8.43 -47.40 -3.99
N ARG A 221 7.60 -47.65 -5.00
CA ARG A 221 8.02 -48.17 -6.31
C ARG A 221 8.41 -47.07 -7.30
N ARG A 222 8.33 -45.80 -6.90
CA ARG A 222 8.63 -44.65 -7.76
C ARG A 222 10.04 -44.14 -7.48
N ILE A 223 10.86 -44.09 -8.53
CA ILE A 223 12.18 -43.45 -8.49
C ILE A 223 12.19 -42.23 -9.41
N LYS A 224 12.85 -41.15 -9.00
CA LYS A 224 13.10 -40.01 -9.89
C LYS A 224 14.19 -40.41 -10.89
N ALA A 225 14.02 -40.03 -12.14
CA ALA A 225 15.02 -40.26 -13.16
C ALA A 225 15.25 -38.97 -13.94
N TYR A 226 16.49 -38.76 -14.38
CA TYR A 226 16.90 -37.62 -15.19
C TYR A 226 17.31 -38.13 -16.57
N LYS A 227 16.92 -37.41 -17.60
CA LYS A 227 17.31 -37.74 -18.97
C LYS A 227 18.75 -37.30 -19.21
N TYR A 228 19.59 -38.22 -19.68
CA TYR A 228 20.97 -37.94 -20.07
C TYR A 228 21.21 -38.51 -21.48
N GLY A 229 21.23 -37.62 -22.47
CA GLY A 229 21.22 -38.03 -23.88
C GLY A 229 19.92 -38.76 -24.24
N SER A 230 20.04 -39.98 -24.75
CA SER A 230 18.92 -40.87 -25.09
C SER A 230 18.41 -41.70 -23.90
N GLU A 231 19.19 -41.81 -22.83
CA GLU A 231 18.91 -42.70 -21.70
C GLU A 231 18.25 -41.99 -20.52
N MET A 232 17.50 -42.74 -19.72
CA MET A 232 16.91 -42.28 -18.46
C MET A 232 17.74 -42.86 -17.32
N ILE A 233 18.45 -42.00 -16.59
CA ILE A 233 19.28 -42.40 -15.46
C ILE A 233 18.45 -42.30 -14.18
N PRO A 234 18.17 -43.43 -13.48
CA PRO A 234 17.49 -43.39 -12.20
C PRO A 234 18.40 -42.77 -11.14
N PHE A 235 17.83 -41.93 -10.29
CA PHE A 235 18.57 -41.17 -9.29
C PHE A 235 17.80 -41.16 -7.98
N SER A 236 18.38 -41.80 -6.97
CA SER A 236 17.74 -41.90 -5.66
C SER A 236 17.79 -40.55 -4.93
N THR A 237 16.94 -40.40 -3.91
CA THR A 237 16.99 -39.22 -3.03
C THR A 237 18.31 -39.14 -2.26
N ALA A 238 18.94 -40.28 -1.94
CA ALA A 238 20.24 -40.36 -1.31
C ALA A 238 21.35 -39.86 -2.24
N ASP A 239 21.37 -40.33 -3.50
CA ASP A 239 22.33 -39.87 -4.52
C ASP A 239 22.17 -38.37 -4.78
N GLN A 240 20.93 -37.88 -4.82
CA GLN A 240 20.65 -36.47 -5.00
C GLN A 240 21.15 -35.60 -3.85
N ALA A 241 21.03 -36.07 -2.61
CA ALA A 241 21.57 -35.34 -1.48
C ALA A 241 23.11 -35.36 -1.48
N ALA A 242 23.72 -36.51 -1.80
CA ALA A 242 25.17 -36.69 -1.80
C ALA A 242 25.88 -35.91 -2.92
N LEU A 243 25.27 -35.84 -4.11
CA LEU A 243 25.87 -35.21 -5.29
C LEU A 243 25.46 -33.73 -5.47
N LYS A 244 24.57 -33.20 -4.63
CA LYS A 244 24.20 -31.78 -4.67
C LYS A 244 25.36 -30.94 -4.18
N LEU A 245 25.73 -29.93 -4.96
CA LEU A 245 26.72 -28.93 -4.55
C LEU A 245 26.27 -28.23 -3.27
N LEU A 246 27.05 -28.38 -2.20
CA LEU A 246 26.84 -27.70 -0.94
C LEU A 246 27.40 -26.28 -1.05
N THR A 247 26.53 -25.28 -0.92
CA THR A 247 26.91 -23.87 -0.94
C THR A 247 26.68 -23.25 0.42
N THR A 248 27.63 -22.42 0.85
CA THR A 248 27.49 -21.60 2.05
C THR A 248 26.99 -20.22 1.66
N ARG A 249 26.08 -19.67 2.46
CA ARG A 249 25.62 -18.31 2.27
C ARG A 249 26.74 -17.33 2.63
N GLY A 250 27.12 -16.46 1.70
CA GLY A 250 28.13 -15.42 1.95
C GLY A 250 28.12 -14.35 0.86
N LEU A 251 28.77 -13.23 1.13
CA LEU A 251 28.95 -12.13 0.18
C LEU A 251 30.45 -11.87 0.07
N LYS A 252 31.08 -12.48 -0.95
CA LYS A 252 32.52 -12.38 -1.17
C LYS A 252 32.78 -11.57 -2.42
N MET A 253 33.74 -10.66 -2.34
CA MET A 253 34.23 -9.97 -3.52
C MET A 253 35.12 -10.92 -4.33
N VAL A 254 34.80 -11.09 -5.60
CA VAL A 254 35.62 -11.83 -6.55
C VAL A 254 36.07 -10.83 -7.61
N TRP A 255 37.37 -10.55 -7.64
CA TRP A 255 38.00 -9.80 -8.73
C TRP A 255 38.66 -10.79 -9.69
N ALA A 256 38.52 -10.51 -10.98
CA ALA A 256 39.20 -11.21 -12.07
C ALA A 256 40.43 -10.41 -12.52
#